data_AF-A0A544TBB8-F1
#
_entry.id   AF-A0A544TBB8-F1
#
_cell.length_a   1.000
_cell.length_b   1.000
_cell.length_c   1.000
_cell.angle_alpha   90.00
_cell.angle_beta   90.00
_cell.angle_gamma   90.00
#
_symmetry.space_group_name_H-M   'P 1'
#
loop_
_entity.id
_entity.type
_entity.pdbx_description
1 polymer ?
#
loop_
_entity_poly.entity_id
_entity_poly.type
_entity_poly.pdbx_seq_one_letter_code
_entity_poly.pdbx_strand_id
1 'polypeptide(L)'
;INPHQRLMLKTILVHIEFLSEQIELLNEEVATRLSSHQEDIERLDSIPGIATRMAEQILAEVGTDVEKQFPSSAHLCSWAGLVPGHNESAGKRKSTNMKKGNKYLKSALIEAAHSVRGSKTYLGALYRRTASRKGKKRAGISVAHAILRISYYLLTRKEMYVDLGEDYFDKQKEQSIVRYSVRRLENLGYNVTITEPNAS
;
A
#
# COMPACT_ATOMS: atom_id res chain seq x y z
N ILE A 1 -43.89 7.69 -17.68
CA ILE A 1 -43.40 8.23 -16.39
C ILE A 1 -44.50 9.11 -15.81
N ASN A 2 -45.01 8.77 -14.62
CA ASN A 2 -46.07 9.52 -13.93
C ASN A 2 -45.57 10.92 -13.53
N PRO A 3 -46.40 11.98 -13.52
CA PRO A 3 -46.03 13.32 -13.04
C PRO A 3 -45.29 13.35 -11.70
N HIS A 4 -45.71 12.52 -10.73
CA HIS A 4 -45.02 12.42 -9.43
C HIS A 4 -43.58 11.89 -9.57
N GLN A 5 -43.39 10.85 -10.40
CA GLN A 5 -42.06 10.30 -10.67
C GLN A 5 -41.16 11.33 -11.37
N ARG A 6 -41.72 12.14 -12.29
CA ARG A 6 -40.98 13.21 -12.95
C ARG A 6 -40.53 14.29 -11.96
N LEU A 7 -41.38 14.66 -11.01
CA LEU A 7 -41.01 15.59 -9.94
C LEU A 7 -39.87 15.03 -9.07
N MET A 8 -39.99 13.78 -8.63
CA MET A 8 -38.95 13.12 -7.82
C MET A 8 -37.60 13.04 -8.55
N LEU A 9 -37.60 12.66 -9.83
CA LEU A 9 -36.38 12.62 -10.64
C LEU A 9 -35.75 14.02 -10.77
N LYS A 10 -36.57 15.06 -10.98
CA LYS A 10 -36.08 16.44 -11.07
C LYS A 10 -35.41 16.87 -9.75
N THR A 11 -36.02 16.59 -8.61
CA THR A 11 -35.45 16.92 -7.30
C THR A 11 -34.12 16.19 -7.05
N ILE A 12 -34.04 14.91 -7.41
CA ILE A 12 -32.79 14.13 -7.27
C ILE A 12 -31.69 14.68 -8.17
N LEU A 13 -31.99 15.01 -9.43
CA LEU A 13 -31.02 15.58 -10.37
C LEU A 13 -30.45 16.91 -9.86
N VAL A 14 -31.31 17.82 -9.40
CA VAL A 14 -30.87 19.11 -8.81
C VAL A 14 -29.98 18.88 -7.60
N HIS A 15 -30.28 17.89 -6.76
CA HIS A 15 -29.43 17.58 -5.60
C HIS A 15 -28.09 16.98 -6.01
N ILE A 16 -28.04 16.14 -7.06
CA ILE A 16 -26.79 15.61 -7.62
C ILE A 16 -25.93 16.75 -8.18
N GLU A 17 -26.52 17.68 -8.92
CA GLU A 17 -25.83 18.85 -9.46
C GLU A 17 -25.22 19.69 -8.32
N PHE A 18 -26.02 20.03 -7.31
CA PHE A 18 -25.54 20.76 -6.13
C PHE A 18 -24.37 20.04 -5.43
N LEU A 19 -24.51 18.74 -5.16
CA LEU A 19 -23.43 17.98 -4.50
C LEU A 19 -22.17 17.90 -5.36
N SER A 20 -22.31 17.85 -6.69
CA SER A 20 -21.17 17.86 -7.61
C SER A 20 -20.43 19.19 -7.55
N GLU A 21 -21.14 20.32 -7.55
CA GLU A 21 -20.54 21.65 -7.36
C GLU A 21 -19.83 21.79 -6.01
N GLN A 22 -20.43 21.28 -4.93
CA GLN A 22 -19.80 21.30 -3.61
C GLN A 22 -18.54 20.43 -3.55
N ILE A 23 -18.52 19.29 -4.26
CA ILE A 23 -17.33 18.43 -4.35
C ILE A 23 -16.19 19.19 -5.05
N GLU A 24 -16.46 19.87 -6.17
CA GLU A 24 -15.41 20.60 -6.89
C GLU A 24 -14.86 21.78 -6.07
N LEU A 25 -15.73 22.55 -5.41
CA LEU A 25 -15.29 23.61 -4.51
C LEU A 25 -14.36 23.08 -3.42
N LEU A 26 -14.70 21.93 -2.81
CA LEU A 26 -13.87 21.32 -1.78
C LEU A 26 -12.57 20.73 -2.34
N ASN A 27 -12.57 20.22 -3.58
CA ASN A 27 -11.35 19.76 -4.24
C ASN A 27 -10.37 20.93 -4.45
N GLU A 28 -10.84 22.07 -4.94
CA GLU A 28 -10.02 23.28 -5.13
C GLU A 28 -9.44 23.80 -3.81
N GLU A 29 -10.25 23.81 -2.74
CA GLU A 29 -9.79 24.20 -1.41
C GLU A 29 -8.72 23.24 -0.87
N VAL A 30 -8.88 21.94 -1.06
CA VAL A 30 -7.87 20.94 -0.67
C VAL A 30 -6.57 21.15 -1.44
N ALA A 31 -6.63 21.32 -2.76
CA ALA A 31 -5.46 21.59 -3.59
C ALA A 31 -4.73 22.86 -3.14
N THR A 32 -5.48 23.92 -2.82
CA THR A 32 -4.92 25.18 -2.32
C THR A 32 -4.17 24.98 -1.00
N ARG A 33 -4.76 24.25 -0.04
CA ARG A 33 -4.11 23.99 1.26
C ARG A 33 -2.88 23.10 1.15
N LEU A 34 -2.89 22.16 0.21
CA LEU A 34 -1.79 21.22 0.01
C LEU A 34 -0.71 21.70 -0.95
N SER A 35 -0.87 22.88 -1.56
CA SER A 35 0.10 23.49 -2.49
C SER A 35 1.55 23.52 -1.95
N SER A 36 1.72 23.78 -0.65
CA SER A 36 3.03 23.78 0.03
C SER A 36 3.68 22.39 0.15
N HIS A 37 2.93 21.31 -0.08
CA HIS A 37 3.35 19.93 0.04
C HIS A 37 3.21 19.16 -1.29
N GLN A 38 3.20 19.89 -2.41
CA GLN A 38 3.03 19.30 -3.74
C GLN A 38 4.10 18.24 -4.05
N GLU A 39 5.35 18.47 -3.66
CA GLU A 39 6.41 17.48 -3.85
C GLU A 39 6.16 16.18 -3.06
N ASP A 40 5.57 16.27 -1.87
CA ASP A 40 5.23 15.08 -1.07
C ASP A 40 4.07 14.32 -1.71
N ILE A 41 3.13 15.02 -2.33
CA ILE A 41 2.05 14.41 -3.12
C ILE A 41 2.64 13.70 -4.34
N GLU A 42 3.54 14.32 -5.09
CA GLU A 42 4.20 13.73 -6.26
C GLU A 42 5.01 12.48 -5.89
N ARG A 43 5.73 12.52 -4.76
CA ARG A 43 6.44 11.35 -4.22
C ARG A 43 5.47 10.21 -3.94
N LEU A 44 4.32 10.47 -3.33
CA LEU A 44 3.32 9.44 -3.05
C LEU A 44 2.63 8.93 -4.32
N ASP A 45 2.29 9.81 -5.25
CA ASP A 45 1.65 9.51 -6.54
C ASP A 45 2.56 8.68 -7.46
N SER A 46 3.88 8.76 -7.28
CA SER A 46 4.84 7.91 -8.01
C SER A 46 4.71 6.41 -7.66
N ILE A 47 4.03 6.06 -6.56
CA ILE A 47 3.77 4.66 -6.19
C ILE A 47 2.63 4.10 -7.05
N PRO A 48 2.84 2.98 -7.77
CA PRO A 48 1.79 2.35 -8.56
C PRO A 48 0.52 2.11 -7.75
N GLY A 49 -0.61 2.57 -8.30
CA GLY A 49 -1.94 2.41 -7.70
C GLY A 49 -2.31 3.46 -6.65
N ILE A 50 -1.40 4.37 -6.30
CA ILE A 50 -1.75 5.63 -5.65
C ILE A 50 -1.97 6.64 -6.77
N ALA A 51 -3.12 7.33 -6.73
CA ALA A 51 -3.38 8.51 -7.55
C ALA A 51 -3.25 9.76 -6.67
N THR A 52 -3.15 10.95 -7.27
CA THR A 52 -3.02 12.24 -6.58
C THR A 52 -4.01 12.39 -5.42
N ARG A 53 -5.30 12.06 -5.64
CA ARG A 53 -6.33 12.13 -4.59
C ARG A 53 -6.06 11.19 -3.40
N MET A 54 -5.52 10.00 -3.66
CA MET A 54 -5.12 9.08 -2.59
C MET A 54 -3.86 9.56 -1.89
N ALA A 55 -2.92 10.18 -2.60
CA ALA A 55 -1.73 10.80 -2.02
C ALA A 55 -2.12 11.95 -1.06
N GLU A 56 -3.02 12.84 -1.48
CA GLU A 56 -3.61 13.88 -0.62
C GLU A 56 -4.27 13.28 0.62
N GLN A 57 -5.05 12.21 0.45
CA GLN A 57 -5.70 11.54 1.57
C GLN A 57 -4.69 10.93 2.55
N ILE A 58 -3.63 10.29 2.04
CA ILE A 58 -2.55 9.76 2.88
C ILE A 58 -1.90 10.90 3.66
N LEU A 59 -1.57 12.00 2.99
CA LEU A 59 -0.94 13.16 3.62
C LEU A 59 -1.84 13.83 4.65
N ALA A 60 -3.15 13.93 4.39
CA ALA A 60 -4.12 14.48 5.32
C ALA A 60 -4.29 13.62 6.59
N GLU A 61 -4.25 12.29 6.44
CA GLU A 61 -4.46 11.36 7.57
C GLU A 61 -3.17 11.14 8.39
N VAL A 62 -2.01 11.11 7.73
CA VAL A 62 -0.70 10.89 8.38
C VAL A 62 -0.08 12.20 8.84
N GLY A 63 -0.51 13.33 8.27
CA GLY A 63 0.07 14.65 8.47
C GLY A 63 1.35 14.89 7.70
N THR A 64 1.81 16.15 7.74
CA THR A 64 2.89 16.66 6.88
C THR A 64 4.29 16.32 7.39
N ASP A 65 4.44 16.11 8.70
CA ASP A 65 5.71 15.71 9.33
C ASP A 65 5.58 14.30 9.93
N VAL A 66 5.81 13.29 9.07
CA VAL A 66 5.64 11.88 9.43
C VAL A 66 6.70 11.41 10.43
N GLU A 67 7.90 11.99 10.38
CA GLU A 67 9.01 11.61 11.25
C GLU A 67 8.73 12.02 12.71
N LYS A 68 8.21 13.23 12.93
CA LYS A 68 7.82 13.67 14.27
C LYS A 68 6.65 12.89 14.84
N GLN A 69 5.70 12.46 14.01
CA GLN A 69 4.51 11.73 14.47
C GLN A 69 4.78 10.25 14.73
N PHE A 70 5.64 9.61 13.93
CA PHE A 70 5.86 8.17 13.97
C PHE A 70 7.36 7.83 14.01
N PRO A 71 7.84 7.22 15.11
CA PRO A 71 9.26 6.84 15.24
C PRO A 71 9.75 5.82 14.19
N SER A 72 8.84 5.07 13.57
CA SER A 72 9.17 4.16 12.49
C SER A 72 7.96 3.81 11.62
N SER A 73 8.22 3.29 10.42
CA SER A 73 7.17 2.81 9.52
C SER A 73 6.26 1.75 10.17
N ALA A 74 6.78 0.95 11.11
CA ALA A 74 6.01 -0.04 11.83
C ALA A 74 4.97 0.58 12.78
N HIS A 75 5.30 1.71 13.41
CA HIS A 75 4.36 2.48 14.22
C HIS A 75 3.23 3.04 13.37
N LEU A 76 3.56 3.62 12.22
CA LEU A 76 2.57 4.12 11.25
C LEU A 76 1.63 2.99 10.77
N CYS A 77 2.17 1.83 10.39
CA CYS A 77 1.37 0.69 9.94
C CYS A 77 0.48 0.11 11.05
N SER A 78 0.97 0.10 12.30
CA SER A 78 0.21 -0.34 13.48
C SER A 78 -0.94 0.62 13.79
N TRP A 79 -0.67 1.93 13.72
CA TRP A 79 -1.66 3.00 13.91
C TRP A 79 -2.76 2.95 12.83
N ALA A 80 -2.38 2.78 11.57
CA ALA A 80 -3.31 2.60 10.44
C ALA A 80 -4.10 1.27 10.50
N GLY A 81 -3.77 0.36 11.43
CA GLY A 81 -4.46 -0.91 11.58
C GLY A 81 -4.23 -1.89 10.42
N LEU A 82 -3.05 -1.83 9.78
CA LEU A 82 -2.61 -2.74 8.72
C LEU A 82 -1.79 -3.93 9.24
N VAL A 83 -1.59 -4.00 10.55
CA VAL A 83 -0.86 -5.07 11.23
C VAL A 83 -1.85 -5.95 12.03
N PRO A 84 -1.61 -7.27 12.16
CA PRO A 84 -2.39 -8.11 13.07
C PRO A 84 -2.39 -7.56 14.51
N GLY A 85 -3.48 -7.78 15.24
CA GLY A 85 -3.52 -7.45 16.66
C GLY A 85 -2.47 -8.21 17.47
N HIS A 86 -2.08 -7.63 18.61
CA HIS A 86 -1.25 -8.30 19.60
C HIS A 86 -2.14 -8.58 20.82
N ASN A 87 -2.43 -9.86 21.09
CA ASN A 87 -3.22 -10.28 22.24
C ASN A 87 -2.48 -11.44 22.92
N GLU A 88 -1.77 -11.12 23.98
CA GLU A 88 -1.00 -12.07 24.77
C GLU A 88 -1.32 -11.86 26.24
N SER A 89 -1.48 -12.96 26.98
CA SER A 89 -1.78 -12.95 28.40
C SER A 89 -1.09 -14.14 29.03
N ALA A 90 -0.32 -13.91 30.10
CA ALA A 90 0.46 -14.93 30.79
C ALA A 90 1.34 -15.78 29.85
N GLY A 91 2.02 -15.16 28.88
CA GLY A 91 2.88 -15.83 27.91
C GLY A 91 2.15 -16.66 26.84
N LYS A 92 0.82 -16.64 26.81
CA LYS A 92 0.00 -17.34 25.81
C LYS A 92 -0.57 -16.37 24.80
N ARG A 93 -0.20 -16.58 23.53
CA ARG A 93 -0.76 -15.84 22.39
C ARG A 93 -2.19 -16.29 22.10
N LYS A 94 -3.13 -15.36 22.16
CA LYS A 94 -4.55 -15.59 21.88
C LYS A 94 -4.87 -15.24 20.43
N SER A 95 -5.97 -15.80 19.93
CA SER A 95 -6.54 -15.37 18.64
C SER A 95 -6.88 -13.88 18.69
N THR A 96 -6.65 -13.18 17.59
CA THR A 96 -6.81 -11.74 17.52
C THR A 96 -7.25 -11.31 16.13
N ASN A 97 -8.07 -10.27 16.09
CA ASN A 97 -8.46 -9.60 14.86
C ASN A 97 -7.47 -8.46 14.56
N MET A 98 -7.48 -7.98 13.32
CA MET A 98 -6.79 -6.73 13.02
C MET A 98 -7.39 -5.58 13.82
N LYS A 99 -6.53 -4.63 14.21
CA LYS A 99 -7.00 -3.37 14.79
C LYS A 99 -7.87 -2.62 13.77
N LYS A 100 -8.84 -1.85 14.26
CA LYS A 100 -9.69 -1.00 13.40
C LYS A 100 -8.83 0.03 12.67
N GLY A 101 -7.95 0.72 13.40
CA GLY A 101 -7.06 1.75 12.86
C GLY A 101 -7.83 2.91 12.24
N ASN A 102 -7.14 3.70 11.43
CA ASN A 102 -7.76 4.74 10.61
C ASN A 102 -8.55 4.12 9.45
N LYS A 103 -9.89 4.24 9.48
CA LYS A 103 -10.78 3.62 8.49
C LYS A 103 -10.59 4.20 7.08
N TYR A 104 -10.39 5.51 6.97
CA TYR A 104 -10.28 6.20 5.70
C TYR A 104 -8.98 5.82 4.99
N LEU A 105 -7.85 5.99 5.69
CA LEU A 105 -6.53 5.60 5.20
C LEU A 105 -6.47 4.12 4.82
N LYS A 106 -6.99 3.25 5.69
CA LYS A 106 -6.99 1.80 5.43
C LYS A 106 -7.81 1.42 4.20
N SER A 107 -8.96 2.06 3.99
CA SER A 107 -9.82 1.78 2.83
C SER A 107 -9.13 2.23 1.53
N ALA A 108 -8.56 3.43 1.52
CA ALA A 108 -7.83 3.97 0.37
C ALA A 108 -6.63 3.09 -0.01
N LEU A 109 -5.83 2.68 0.97
CA LEU A 109 -4.66 1.81 0.72
C LEU A 109 -5.05 0.42 0.23
N ILE A 110 -6.19 -0.13 0.69
CA ILE A 110 -6.69 -1.42 0.19
C ILE A 110 -7.18 -1.29 -1.25
N GLU A 111 -7.82 -0.18 -1.59
CA GLU A 111 -8.24 0.12 -2.96
C GLU A 111 -7.03 0.27 -3.90
N ALA A 112 -6.02 1.04 -3.50
CA ALA A 112 -4.73 1.15 -4.18
C ALA A 112 -4.11 -0.24 -4.39
N ALA A 113 -4.09 -1.07 -3.35
CA ALA A 113 -3.59 -2.44 -3.42
C ALA A 113 -4.38 -3.34 -4.41
N HIS A 114 -5.68 -3.13 -4.57
CA HIS A 114 -6.48 -3.87 -5.55
C HIS A 114 -6.24 -3.40 -6.98
N SER A 115 -5.97 -2.12 -7.20
CA SER A 115 -5.68 -1.56 -8.53
C SER A 115 -4.41 -2.17 -9.14
N VAL A 116 -3.37 -2.39 -8.34
CA VAL A 116 -2.07 -2.92 -8.80
C VAL A 116 -2.06 -4.43 -9.08
N ARG A 117 -3.15 -5.16 -8.82
CA ARG A 117 -3.18 -6.64 -8.91
C ARG A 117 -2.65 -7.21 -10.23
N GLY A 118 -2.91 -6.51 -11.34
CA GLY A 118 -2.55 -6.89 -12.70
C GLY A 118 -1.30 -6.20 -13.24
N SER A 119 -0.70 -5.31 -12.46
CA SER A 119 0.49 -4.57 -12.89
C SER A 119 1.75 -5.45 -12.88
N LYS A 120 2.68 -5.16 -13.78
CA LYS A 120 4.02 -5.78 -13.85
C LYS A 120 5.02 -5.08 -12.94
N THR A 121 4.60 -4.83 -11.70
CA THR A 121 5.39 -4.13 -10.67
C THR A 121 5.66 -5.04 -9.49
N TYR A 122 6.58 -4.64 -8.60
CA TYR A 122 6.81 -5.32 -7.32
C TYR A 122 5.52 -5.48 -6.51
N LEU A 123 4.69 -4.43 -6.43
CA LEU A 123 3.44 -4.45 -5.67
C LEU A 123 2.42 -5.40 -6.30
N GLY A 124 2.34 -5.44 -7.63
CA GLY A 124 1.52 -6.41 -8.36
C GLY A 124 1.95 -7.85 -8.12
N ALA A 125 3.26 -8.12 -8.17
CA ALA A 125 3.82 -9.44 -7.86
C ALA A 125 3.54 -9.85 -6.42
N LEU A 126 3.70 -8.93 -5.45
CA LEU A 126 3.37 -9.16 -4.04
C LEU A 126 1.89 -9.50 -3.85
N TYR A 127 0.99 -8.81 -4.57
CA TYR A 127 -0.44 -9.10 -4.56
C TYR A 127 -0.70 -10.53 -5.04
N ARG A 128 -0.24 -10.88 -6.25
CA ARG A 128 -0.49 -12.20 -6.86
C ARG A 128 0.07 -13.34 -6.01
N ARG A 129 1.29 -13.18 -5.50
CA ARG A 129 1.95 -14.15 -4.60
C ARG A 129 1.17 -14.34 -3.30
N THR A 130 0.67 -13.26 -2.70
CA THR A 130 -0.08 -13.37 -1.45
C THR A 130 -1.49 -13.92 -1.69
N ALA A 131 -2.13 -13.53 -2.79
CA ALA A 131 -3.48 -13.97 -3.14
C ALA A 131 -3.53 -15.47 -3.40
N SER A 132 -2.55 -16.04 -4.10
CA SER A 132 -2.46 -17.48 -4.36
C SER A 132 -2.32 -18.31 -3.08
N ARG A 133 -1.61 -17.80 -2.05
CA ARG A 133 -1.40 -18.51 -0.78
C ARG A 133 -2.46 -18.27 0.29
N LYS A 134 -3.00 -17.05 0.37
CA LYS A 134 -3.79 -16.57 1.52
C LYS A 134 -5.14 -15.94 1.12
N GLY A 135 -5.45 -15.85 -0.17
CA GLY A 135 -6.67 -15.25 -0.69
C GLY A 135 -6.59 -13.73 -0.89
N LYS A 136 -7.51 -13.20 -1.71
CA LYS A 136 -7.52 -11.81 -2.20
C LYS A 136 -7.59 -10.76 -1.07
N LYS A 137 -8.39 -11.02 -0.03
CA LYS A 137 -8.54 -10.08 1.10
C LYS A 137 -7.21 -9.85 1.85
N ARG A 138 -6.48 -10.95 2.12
CA ARG A 138 -5.19 -10.89 2.81
C ARG A 138 -4.09 -10.31 1.91
N ALA A 139 -4.19 -10.52 0.59
CA ALA A 139 -3.31 -9.88 -0.37
C ALA A 139 -3.45 -8.35 -0.38
N GLY A 140 -4.70 -7.84 -0.40
CA GLY A 140 -4.97 -6.40 -0.32
C GLY A 140 -4.34 -5.77 0.93
N ILE A 141 -4.51 -6.40 2.10
CA ILE A 141 -3.89 -5.93 3.35
C ILE A 141 -2.36 -5.96 3.27
N SER A 142 -1.78 -7.02 2.71
CA SER A 142 -0.32 -7.16 2.62
C SER A 142 0.31 -6.08 1.73
N VAL A 143 -0.35 -5.75 0.62
CA VAL A 143 0.11 -4.72 -0.31
C VAL A 143 -0.16 -3.33 0.27
N ALA A 144 -1.32 -3.10 0.89
CA ALA A 144 -1.60 -1.85 1.62
C ALA A 144 -0.53 -1.56 2.70
N HIS A 145 -0.12 -2.59 3.45
CA HIS A 145 0.97 -2.49 4.42
C HIS A 145 2.31 -2.15 3.75
N ALA A 146 2.61 -2.74 2.58
CA ALA A 146 3.82 -2.42 1.82
C ALA A 146 3.80 -0.98 1.30
N ILE A 147 2.66 -0.53 0.74
CA ILE A 147 2.46 0.84 0.26
C ILE A 147 2.70 1.83 1.39
N LEU A 148 2.03 1.69 2.54
CA LEU A 148 2.20 2.64 3.65
C LEU A 148 3.63 2.67 4.20
N ARG A 149 4.31 1.52 4.20
CA ARG A 149 5.73 1.45 4.58
C ARG A 149 6.62 2.16 3.57
N ILE A 150 6.35 2.04 2.27
CA ILE A 150 7.05 2.78 1.22
C ILE A 150 6.78 4.27 1.39
N SER A 151 5.52 4.69 1.53
CA SER A 151 5.10 6.08 1.77
C SER A 151 5.87 6.72 2.93
N TYR A 152 6.04 6.01 4.05
CA TYR A 152 6.85 6.50 5.18
C TYR A 152 8.28 6.87 4.76
N TYR A 153 8.95 5.99 4.00
CA TYR A 153 10.33 6.24 3.58
C TYR A 153 10.43 7.30 2.48
N LEU A 154 9.49 7.37 1.55
CA LEU A 154 9.49 8.44 0.55
C LEU A 154 9.32 9.83 1.19
N LEU A 155 8.42 9.94 2.18
CA LEU A 155 8.15 11.20 2.87
C LEU A 155 9.29 11.63 3.81
N THR A 156 9.98 10.68 4.45
CA THR A 156 11.11 10.97 5.35
C THR A 156 12.42 11.20 4.61
N ARG A 157 12.71 10.41 3.57
CA ARG A 157 13.95 10.53 2.79
C ARG A 157 13.86 11.55 1.66
N LYS A 158 12.65 12.02 1.34
CA LYS A 158 12.37 12.94 0.24
C LYS A 158 12.79 12.38 -1.13
N GLU A 159 12.65 11.08 -1.31
CA GLU A 159 12.99 10.33 -2.54
C GLU A 159 11.72 9.97 -3.34
N MET A 160 11.89 9.71 -4.64
CA MET A 160 10.83 9.18 -5.51
C MET A 160 10.75 7.66 -5.44
N TYR A 161 9.59 7.09 -5.75
CA TYR A 161 9.44 5.64 -5.80
C TYR A 161 10.26 5.03 -6.95
N VAL A 162 11.00 3.97 -6.62
CA VAL A 162 11.70 3.13 -7.61
C VAL A 162 11.14 1.72 -7.50
N ASP A 163 10.58 1.22 -8.61
CA ASP A 163 10.04 -0.14 -8.65
C ASP A 163 11.16 -1.18 -8.70
N LEU A 164 11.01 -2.24 -7.89
CA LEU A 164 11.93 -3.38 -7.86
C LEU A 164 11.65 -4.38 -8.99
N GLY A 165 10.51 -4.23 -9.68
CA GLY A 165 10.08 -5.05 -10.80
C GLY A 165 9.30 -6.30 -10.39
N GLU A 166 8.62 -6.91 -11.37
CA GLU A 166 7.82 -8.12 -11.20
C GLU A 166 8.67 -9.33 -10.75
N ASP A 167 9.87 -9.45 -11.29
CA ASP A 167 10.76 -10.61 -11.11
C ASP A 167 11.48 -10.62 -9.75
N TYR A 168 11.27 -9.58 -8.92
CA TYR A 168 11.97 -9.42 -7.64
C TYR A 168 11.88 -10.69 -6.76
N PHE A 169 10.69 -11.27 -6.68
CA PHE A 169 10.44 -12.46 -5.86
C PHE A 169 11.05 -13.74 -6.44
N ASP A 170 11.24 -13.80 -7.75
CA ASP A 170 11.83 -14.95 -8.44
C ASP A 170 13.35 -14.92 -8.28
N LYS A 171 13.99 -13.77 -8.50
CA LYS A 171 15.41 -13.54 -8.21
C LYS A 171 15.76 -13.85 -6.76
N GLN A 172 14.91 -13.43 -5.81
CA GLN A 172 15.12 -13.73 -4.39
C GLN A 172 14.97 -15.23 -4.07
N LYS A 173 14.03 -15.92 -4.73
CA LYS A 173 13.83 -17.37 -4.55
C LYS A 173 15.02 -18.13 -5.10
N GLU A 174 15.53 -17.76 -6.27
CA GLU A 174 16.74 -18.33 -6.87
C GLU A 174 17.93 -18.24 -5.92
N GLN A 175 18.23 -17.04 -5.41
CA GLN A 175 19.31 -16.84 -4.43
C GLN A 175 19.11 -17.69 -3.16
N SER A 176 17.87 -17.83 -2.70
CA SER A 176 17.56 -18.66 -1.52
C SER A 176 17.80 -20.15 -1.78
N ILE A 177 17.44 -20.64 -2.97
CA ILE A 177 17.70 -22.02 -3.41
C ILE A 177 19.20 -22.27 -3.52
N VAL A 178 19.95 -21.34 -4.12
CA VAL A 178 21.41 -21.44 -4.22
C VAL A 178 22.03 -21.55 -2.83
N ARG A 179 21.71 -20.63 -1.91
CA ARG A 179 22.24 -20.66 -0.53
C ARG A 179 21.87 -21.95 0.21
N TYR A 180 20.63 -22.41 0.08
CA TYR A 180 20.20 -23.67 0.69
C TYR A 180 20.95 -24.87 0.10
N SER A 181 21.16 -24.90 -1.20
CA SER A 181 21.83 -26.01 -1.91
C SER A 181 23.31 -26.07 -1.56
N VAL A 182 24.00 -24.93 -1.52
CA VAL A 182 25.41 -24.83 -1.05
C VAL A 182 25.51 -25.39 0.37
N ARG A 183 24.70 -24.88 1.30
CA ARG A 183 24.72 -25.35 2.70
C ARG A 183 24.44 -26.84 2.83
N ARG A 184 23.57 -27.40 1.98
CA ARG A 184 23.27 -28.83 1.97
C ARG A 184 24.45 -29.67 1.47
N LEU A 185 25.16 -29.21 0.44
CA LEU A 185 26.34 -29.88 -0.12
C LEU A 185 27.54 -29.82 0.84
N GLU A 186 27.75 -28.68 1.50
CA GLU A 186 28.76 -28.51 2.55
C GLU A 186 28.50 -29.48 3.72
N ASN A 187 27.25 -29.62 4.16
CA ASN A 187 26.88 -30.58 5.20
C ASN A 187 27.11 -32.05 4.81
N LEU A 188 27.19 -32.36 3.52
CA LEU A 188 27.51 -33.69 3.00
C LEU A 188 29.02 -33.89 2.79
N GLY A 189 29.85 -32.90 3.12
CA GLY A 189 31.31 -32.96 3.04
C GLY A 189 31.90 -32.49 1.71
N TYR A 190 31.10 -31.92 0.80
CA TYR A 190 31.58 -31.36 -0.46
C TYR A 190 32.02 -29.90 -0.29
N ASN A 191 33.14 -29.53 -0.90
CA ASN A 191 33.53 -28.12 -1.03
C ASN A 191 32.91 -27.53 -2.30
N VAL A 192 32.04 -26.51 -2.16
CA VAL A 192 31.28 -25.96 -3.28
C VAL A 192 31.82 -24.60 -3.67
N THR A 193 32.22 -24.45 -4.93
CA THR A 193 32.53 -23.16 -5.55
C THR A 193 31.49 -22.85 -6.61
N ILE A 194 30.82 -21.70 -6.49
CA ILE A 194 29.88 -21.21 -7.51
C ILE A 194 30.69 -20.37 -8.50
N THR A 195 30.71 -20.79 -9.75
CA THR A 195 31.23 -20.00 -10.87
C THR A 195 30.04 -19.45 -11.65
N GLU A 196 29.94 -18.13 -11.77
CA GLU A 196 28.97 -17.53 -12.68
C GLU A 196 29.38 -17.85 -14.12
N PRO A 197 28.45 -18.22 -15.02
CA PRO A 197 28.79 -18.48 -16.40
C PRO A 197 29.30 -17.17 -17.03
N ASN A 198 30.52 -17.20 -17.57
CA ASN A 198 31.07 -16.09 -18.36
C ASN A 198 30.08 -15.76 -19.49
N ALA A 199 29.47 -14.58 -19.43
CA ALA A 199 28.59 -14.09 -20.49
C ALA A 199 29.38 -14.06 -21.80
N SER A 200 28.95 -14.88 -22.77
CA SER A 200 29.40 -14.86 -24.17
C SER A 200 28.40 -14.13 -25.04
#